data_AF-F5VSC5-F1
#
_entry.id   AF-F5VSC5-F1
#
_cell.length_a   1.000
_cell.length_b   1.000
_cell.length_c   1.000
_cell.angle_alpha   90.00
_cell.angle_beta   90.00
_cell.angle_gamma   90.00
#
_symmetry.space_group_name_H-M   'P 1'
#
loop_
_entity.id
_entity.type
_entity.pdbx_description
1 polymer ?
#
loop_
_entity_poly.entity_id
_entity_poly.type
_entity_poly.pdbx_seq_one_letter_code
_entity_poly.pdbx_strand_id
1 'polypeptide(L)' 'MGGKSLSQLDLRGRYNLNVLGFRDYENSPLDVQFGPDDLLRSGAYIMAVINNQHLDTLTELSE' A
#
# COMPACT_ATOMS: atom_id res chain seq x y z
N MET A 1 18.75 2.06 2.40
CA MET A 1 17.56 2.51 1.64
C MET A 1 16.67 1.30 1.48
N GLY A 2 15.46 1.21 2.02
CA GLY A 2 14.61 2.19 2.69
C GLY A 2 13.17 1.72 2.54
N GLY A 3 12.76 0.72 3.33
CA GLY A 3 11.36 0.32 3.40
C GLY A 3 10.61 1.32 4.28
N LYS A 4 9.46 1.82 3.83
CA LYS A 4 8.53 2.57 4.69
C LYS A 4 7.57 1.58 5.34
N SER A 5 7.29 1.77 6.63
CA SER A 5 6.21 1.02 7.28
C SER A 5 4.85 1.56 6.84
N LEU A 6 3.81 0.76 7.00
CA LEU A 6 2.44 1.21 6.69
C LEU A 6 1.99 2.36 7.59
N SER A 7 2.40 2.33 8.85
CA SER A 7 2.19 3.44 9.79
C SER A 7 2.84 4.75 9.32
N GLN A 8 4.00 4.69 8.65
CA GLN A 8 4.68 5.87 8.10
C GLN A 8 4.05 6.38 6.81
N LEU A 9 3.43 5.48 6.05
CA LEU A 9 2.80 5.83 4.78
C LEU A 9 1.43 6.50 4.98
N ASP A 10 0.83 6.33 6.17
CA ASP A 10 -0.44 6.93 6.61
C ASP A 10 -1.54 6.86 5.53
N LEU A 11 -1.61 5.70 4.88
CA LEU A 11 -2.46 5.50 3.71
C LEU A 11 -3.94 5.75 4.01
N ARG A 12 -4.36 5.41 5.23
CA ARG A 12 -5.73 5.62 5.70
C ARG A 12 -6.04 7.09 5.97
N GLY A 13 -5.13 7.81 6.64
CA GLY A 13 -5.33 9.22 6.99
C GLY A 13 -5.24 10.14 5.78
N ARG A 14 -4.33 9.84 4.85
CA ARG A 14 -4.04 10.70 3.70
C ARG A 14 -4.91 10.42 2.49
N TYR A 15 -5.21 9.15 2.22
CA TYR A 15 -5.82 8.74 0.95
C TYR A 15 -7.15 8.01 1.14
N ASN A 16 -7.61 7.84 2.38
CA ASN A 16 -8.83 7.09 2.72
C ASN A 16 -8.91 5.73 1.99
N LEU A 17 -7.75 5.08 1.83
CA LEU A 17 -7.65 3.77 1.20
C LEU A 17 -7.54 2.69 2.28
N ASN A 18 -8.17 1.56 2.03
CA ASN A 18 -8.04 0.37 2.86
C ASN A 18 -7.12 -0.62 2.16
N VAL A 19 -5.98 -0.90 2.77
CA VAL A 19 -5.06 -1.91 2.25
C VAL A 19 -5.66 -3.30 2.49
N LEU A 20 -5.69 -4.13 1.45
CA LEU A 20 -6.11 -5.52 1.51
C LEU A 20 -4.94 -6.47 1.72
N GLY A 21 -3.75 -6.11 1.24
CA GLY A 21 -2.55 -6.93 1.35
C GLY A 21 -1.43 -6.52 0.42
N PHE A 22 -0.34 -7.29 0.48
CA PHE A 22 0.87 -7.06 -0.31
C PHE A 22 1.27 -8.28 -1.11
N ARG A 23 1.96 -8.05 -2.21
CA ARG A 23 2.61 -9.08 -3.00
C ARG A 23 4.07 -8.70 -3.20
N ASP A 24 4.96 -9.67 -3.06
CA ASP A 24 6.39 -9.46 -3.32
C ASP A 24 6.67 -9.27 -4.82
N TYR A 25 5.86 -9.88 -5.69
CA TYR A 25 5.94 -9.76 -7.15
C TYR A 25 4.55 -10.01 -7.78
N GLU A 26 4.35 -9.64 -9.05
CA GLU A 26 3.04 -9.58 -9.74
C GLU A 26 2.13 -10.81 -9.50
N ASN A 27 2.72 -12.01 -9.53
CA ASN A 27 2.01 -13.29 -9.40
C ASN A 27 2.22 -13.99 -8.05
N SER A 28 2.81 -13.31 -7.05
CA SER A 28 2.97 -13.90 -5.72
C SER A 28 1.61 -14.03 -5.02
N PRO A 29 1.47 -14.95 -4.06
CA PRO A 29 0.33 -14.97 -3.16
C PRO A 29 0.16 -13.59 -2.50
N LEU A 30 -1.10 -13.18 -2.31
CA LEU A 30 -1.42 -11.98 -1.56
C LEU A 30 -1.21 -12.27 -0.08
N ASP A 31 -0.30 -11.54 0.55
CA ASP A 31 -0.13 -11.54 1.98
C ASP A 31 -1.14 -10.58 2.62
N VAL A 32 -2.05 -11.16 3.41
CA VAL A 32 -3.10 -10.45 4.15
C VAL A 32 -2.81 -10.41 5.65
N GLN A 33 -1.74 -11.07 6.11
CA GLN A 33 -1.32 -11.09 7.51
C GLN A 33 -0.22 -10.07 7.72
N PHE A 34 -0.57 -8.79 7.58
CA PHE A 34 0.36 -7.69 7.76
C PHE A 34 -0.02 -6.82 8.96
N GLY A 35 1.00 -6.36 9.68
CA GLY A 35 0.91 -5.41 10.78
C GLY A 35 1.27 -3.98 10.36
N PRO A 36 0.91 -2.98 11.18
CA PRO A 36 1.23 -1.57 10.90
C PRO A 36 2.74 -1.26 10.85
N ASP A 37 3.55 -2.10 11.51
CA ASP A 37 5.00 -1.97 11.60
C ASP A 37 5.75 -2.80 10.54
N ASP A 38 5.03 -3.55 9.72
CA ASP A 38 5.66 -4.33 8.66
C ASP A 38 6.28 -3.41 7.62
N LEU A 39 7.53 -3.73 7.28
CA LEU A 39 8.30 -2.99 6.31
C LEU A 39 7.94 -3.45 4.91
N LEU A 40 7.45 -2.52 4.10
CA LEU A 40 7.24 -2.79 2.68
C LEU A 40 8.59 -2.93 1.98
N ARG A 41 8.74 -4.04 1.26
CA ARG A 41 9.90 -4.25 0.40
C ARG A 41 9.82 -3.32 -0.81
N SER A 42 10.98 -2.85 -1.25
CA SER A 42 11.07 -2.05 -2.47
C SER A 42 10.60 -2.88 -3.66
N GLY A 43 9.62 -2.37 -4.42
CA GLY A 43 9.03 -3.08 -5.55
C GLY A 43 7.86 -4.03 -5.20
N ALA A 44 7.43 -4.07 -3.94
CA ALA A 44 6.22 -4.79 -3.56
C ALA A 44 4.97 -4.14 -4.16
N TYR A 45 4.01 -4.97 -4.55
CA TYR A 45 2.71 -4.53 -5.04
C TYR A 45 1.74 -4.42 -3.87
N ILE A 46 1.09 -3.26 -3.74
CA ILE A 46 0.07 -3.00 -2.72
C ILE A 46 -1.30 -3.20 -3.36
N MET A 47 -2.11 -4.08 -2.78
CA MET A 47 -3.53 -4.18 -3.12
C MET A 47 -4.32 -3.36 -2.12
N ALA A 48 -5.08 -2.39 -2.61
CA ALA A 48 -5.92 -1.55 -1.77
C ALA A 48 -7.28 -1.30 -2.42
N VAL A 49 -8.28 -1.08 -1.58
CA VAL A 49 -9.61 -0.61 -1.97
C VAL A 49 -9.68 0.87 -1.64
N ILE A 50 -10.00 1.68 -2.64
CA ILE A 50 -10.24 3.11 -2.51
C ILE A 50 -11.63 3.43 -3.01
N ASN A 51 -12.25 4.47 -2.45
CA ASN A 51 -13.45 5.05 -3.04
C ASN A 51 -13.09 5.70 -4.37
N ASN A 52 -13.90 5.46 -5.42
CA ASN A 52 -13.68 5.98 -6.76
C ASN A 52 -13.53 7.52 -6.81
N GLN A 53 -14.08 8.25 -5.82
CA GLN A 53 -13.92 9.70 -5.70
C GLN A 53 -12.51 10.16 -5.30
N HIS A 54 -11.63 9.26 -4.88
CA HIS A 54 -10.25 9.53 -4.45
C HIS A 54 -9.20 8.83 -5.33
N LEU A 55 -9.63 8.20 -6.44
CA LEU A 55 -8.74 7.50 -7.37
C LEU A 55 -7.72 8.47 -8.00
N ASP A 56 -8.14 9.70 -8.30
CA ASP A 56 -7.28 10.73 -8.90
C ASP A 56 -6.07 11.07 -8.01
N THR A 57 -6.21 10.99 -6.68
CA THR A 57 -5.17 11.31 -5.69
C THR A 57 -4.06 10.25 -5.62
N LEU A 58 -4.32 9.02 -6.10
CA LEU A 58 -3.29 7.97 -6.15
C LEU A 58 -2.28 8.17 -7.29
N THR A 59 -2.66 8.86 -8.36
CA THR A 59 -1.78 9.10 -9.52
C THR A 59 -0.54 9.94 -9.13
N GLU A 60 -0.69 10.84 -8.14
CA GLU A 60 0.41 11.67 -7.61
C GLU A 60 1.48 10.87 -6.84
N LEU A 61 1.20 9.63 -6.40
CA LEU A 61 2.18 8.80 -5.67
C LEU A 61 3.20 8.09 -6.57
N SER A 62 3.03 8.14 -7.89
CA SER A 62 3.88 7.45 -8.87
C SER A 62 4.98 8.31 -9.50
N GLU A 63 5.08 9.60 -9.13
CA GLU A 63 6.17 10.50 -9.55
C GLU A 63 7.36 10.51 -8.57
#